data_AF-A0A7Z9M6B9-F1
#
_entry.id   AF-A0A7Z9M6B9-F1
#
_cell.length_a   1.000
_cell.length_b   1.000
_cell.length_c   1.000
_cell.angle_alpha   90.00
_cell.angle_beta   90.00
_cell.angle_gamma   90.00
#
_symmetry.space_group_name_H-M   'P 1'
#
loop_
_entity.id
_entity.type
_entity.pdbx_description
1 polymer ?
#
loop_
_entity_poly.entity_id
_entity_poly.type
_entity_poly.pdbx_seq_one_letter_code
_entity_poly.pdbx_strand_id
1 'polypeptide(L)' 'MDQRKRHAAKVRADGSIISAEHRGSIHRVGALVQDAPACNGWQFWHLDVGGKLTPIDTLRQRLRAELH' A
#
# COMPACT_ATOMS: atom_id res chain seq x y z
N MET A 1 -6.27 -8.12 -2.94
CA MET A 1 -6.40 -6.78 -3.56
C MET A 1 -7.55 -6.05 -2.89
N ASP A 2 -7.37 -4.81 -2.42
CA ASP A 2 -8.50 -4.00 -1.94
C ASP A 2 -9.04 -3.08 -3.04
N GLN A 3 -9.71 -3.67 -4.03
CA GLN A 3 -10.40 -2.92 -5.10
C GLN A 3 -11.66 -2.21 -4.60
N ARG A 4 -12.01 -2.36 -3.32
CA ARG A 4 -13.27 -1.89 -2.72
C ARG A 4 -13.10 -0.67 -1.80
N LYS A 5 -11.90 -0.04 -1.75
CA LYS A 5 -11.57 1.08 -0.85
C LYS A 5 -11.95 0.80 0.63
N ARG A 6 -11.82 -0.46 1.08
CA ARG A 6 -12.23 -0.87 2.44
C ARG A 6 -11.25 -0.42 3.51
N HIS A 7 -9.96 -0.31 3.16
CA HIS A 7 -8.92 0.09 4.08
C HIS A 7 -8.19 1.33 3.56
N ALA A 8 -8.02 2.33 4.43
CA ALA A 8 -7.28 3.55 4.14
C ALA A 8 -6.05 3.64 5.03
N ALA A 9 -4.94 4.14 4.48
CA ALA A 9 -3.70 4.35 5.22
C ALA A 9 -3.08 5.71 4.90
N LYS A 10 -2.36 6.28 5.87
CA LYS A 10 -1.55 7.49 5.69
C LYS A 10 -0.07 7.12 5.70
N VAL A 11 0.66 7.64 4.71
CA VAL A 11 2.12 7.48 4.60
C VAL A 11 2.82 8.46 5.53
N ARG A 12 3.87 8.00 6.21
CA ARG A 12 4.75 8.83 7.04
C ARG A 12 6.06 9.11 6.32
N ALA A 13 6.77 10.14 6.77
CA ALA A 13 8.04 10.57 6.19
C ALA A 13 9.14 9.48 6.21
N ASP A 14 9.07 8.53 7.15
CA ASP A 14 9.99 7.40 7.28
C ASP A 14 9.63 6.20 6.37
N GLY A 15 8.60 6.33 5.52
CA GLY A 15 8.12 5.26 4.64
C GLY A 15 7.22 4.22 5.34
N SER A 16 6.97 4.34 6.64
CA SER A 16 5.94 3.56 7.33
C SER A 16 4.54 4.10 7.03
N ILE A 17 3.53 3.27 7.24
CA ILE A 17 2.13 3.68 7.10
C ILE A 17 1.36 3.49 8.41
N ILE A 18 0.29 4.26 8.57
CA ILE A 18 -0.69 4.12 9.66
C ILE A 18 -2.06 3.83 9.03
N SER A 19 -2.75 2.80 9.53
CA SER A 19 -4.14 2.48 9.19
C SER A 19 -4.87 2.06 10.47
N ALA A 20 -5.99 2.69 10.78
CA ALA A 20 -6.68 2.53 12.07
C ALA A 20 -5.67 2.67 13.25
N GLU A 21 -5.57 1.67 14.13
CA GLU A 21 -4.61 1.59 15.23
C GLU A 21 -3.23 1.01 14.84
N HIS A 22 -3.08 0.49 13.62
CA HIS A 22 -1.86 -0.20 13.19
C HIS A 22 -0.84 0.75 12.56
N ARG A 23 0.43 0.53 12.91
CA ARG A 23 1.59 1.27 12.36
C ARG A 23 2.71 0.31 12.00
N GLY A 24 3.33 0.52 10.84
CA GLY A 24 4.46 -0.28 10.41
C GLY A 24 4.69 -0.23 8.90
N SER A 25 5.37 -1.24 8.37
CA SER A 25 5.57 -1.38 6.93
C SER A 25 4.25 -1.65 6.19
N ILE A 26 4.24 -1.39 4.88
CA ILE A 26 3.10 -1.68 3.99
C ILE A 26 2.64 -3.14 4.06
N HIS A 27 3.56 -4.06 4.37
CA HIS A 27 3.29 -5.49 4.52
C HIS A 27 2.64 -5.80 5.86
N ARG A 28 3.25 -5.35 6.97
CA ARG A 28 2.74 -5.62 8.31
C ARG A 28 1.35 -5.02 8.51
N VAL A 29 1.19 -3.74 8.16
CA VAL A 29 -0.11 -3.06 8.28
C VAL A 29 -1.14 -3.68 7.34
N GLY A 30 -0.75 -4.03 6.11
CA GLY A 30 -1.63 -4.73 5.18
C GLY A 30 -2.09 -6.10 5.67
N ALA A 31 -1.25 -6.83 6.41
CA ALA A 31 -1.62 -8.12 7.01
C ALA A 31 -2.62 -7.91 8.15
N LEU A 32 -2.34 -6.94 9.04
CA LEU A 32 -3.20 -6.64 10.20
C LEU A 32 -4.61 -6.18 9.81
N VAL A 33 -4.74 -5.25 8.85
CA VAL A 33 -6.07 -4.75 8.44
C VAL A 33 -6.91 -5.79 7.69
N GLN A 34 -6.27 -6.82 7.14
CA GLN A 34 -6.94 -7.94 6.48
C GLN A 34 -7.20 -9.13 7.42
N ASP A 35 -6.75 -9.06 8.68
CA ASP A 35 -6.71 -10.19 9.61
C ASP A 35 -6.06 -11.44 8.97
N ALA A 36 -4.90 -11.24 8.34
CA ALA A 36 -4.18 -12.25 7.59
C ALA A 36 -2.74 -12.43 8.13
N PRO A 37 -2.14 -13.63 8.01
CA PRO A 37 -0.78 -13.88 8.50
C PRO A 37 0.31 -13.13 7.70
N ALA A 38 0.02 -12.77 6.44
CA ALA A 38 0.96 -12.07 5.56
C ALA A 38 0.22 -11.21 4.53
N CYS A 39 0.91 -10.21 3.97
CA CYS A 39 0.38 -9.36 2.91
C CYS A 39 1.49 -8.89 1.96
N ASN A 40 1.26 -9.00 0.66
CA ASN A 40 2.04 -8.26 -0.33
C ASN A 40 1.54 -6.81 -0.42
N GLY A 41 2.12 -5.93 0.40
CA GLY A 41 1.74 -4.52 0.50
C GLY A 41 1.80 -3.77 -0.84
N TRP A 42 2.70 -4.15 -1.74
CA TRP A 42 2.84 -3.49 -3.05
C TRP A 42 1.61 -3.64 -3.94
N GLN A 43 0.97 -4.80 -3.91
CA GLN A 43 -0.24 -5.09 -4.69
C GLN A 43 -1.52 -4.81 -3.90
N PHE A 44 -1.45 -4.76 -2.58
CA PHE A 44 -2.60 -4.53 -1.72
C PHE A 44 -2.98 -3.06 -1.66
N TRP A 45 -2.01 -2.18 -1.40
CA TRP A 45 -2.24 -0.75 -1.29
C TRP A 45 -2.34 -0.09 -2.67
N HIS A 46 -3.32 0.80 -2.80
CA HIS A 46 -3.58 1.53 -4.04
C HIS A 46 -3.58 3.03 -3.77
N LEU A 47 -3.22 3.80 -4.79
CA LEU A 47 -3.38 5.25 -4.84
C LEU A 47 -4.50 5.58 -5.82
N ASP A 48 -5.26 6.63 -5.51
CA ASP A 48 -6.21 7.20 -6.45
C ASP A 48 -5.45 8.10 -7.43
N VAL A 49 -5.35 7.66 -8.69
CA VAL A 49 -4.71 8.39 -9.78
C VAL A 49 -5.79 8.72 -10.80
N GLY A 50 -6.28 9.95 -10.77
CA GLY A 50 -7.32 10.42 -11.70
C GLY A 50 -8.63 9.63 -11.61
N GLY A 51 -9.06 9.24 -10.41
CA GLY A 51 -10.28 8.46 -10.18
C GLY A 51 -10.08 6.95 -10.30
N LYS A 52 -8.87 6.48 -10.66
CA LYS A 52 -8.55 5.06 -10.79
C LYS A 52 -7.63 4.60 -9.67
N LEU A 53 -8.06 3.55 -8.96
CA LEU A 53 -7.21 2.84 -8.01
C LEU A 53 -6.08 2.12 -8.73
N THR A 54 -4.85 2.56 -8.47
CA THR A 54 -3.63 2.00 -9.06
C THR A 54 -2.77 1.39 -7.94
N PRO A 55 -2.33 0.13 -8.04
CA PRO A 55 -1.44 -0.47 -7.05
C PRO A 55 -0.15 0.35 -6.88
N ILE A 56 0.35 0.48 -5.66
CA ILE A 56 1.62 1.20 -5.43
C ILE A 56 2.81 0.47 -6.08
N ASP A 57 2.66 -0.81 -6.43
CA ASP A 57 3.63 -1.55 -7.22
C ASP A 57 3.96 -0.87 -8.55
N THR A 58 2.99 -0.20 -9.18
CA THR A 58 3.20 0.53 -10.43
C THR A 58 4.21 1.65 -10.26
N LEU A 59 4.23 2.33 -9.10
CA LEU A 59 5.23 3.37 -8.83
C LEU A 59 6.63 2.77 -8.67
N ARG A 60 6.73 1.62 -7.98
CA ARG A 60 7.99 0.89 -7.82
C ARG A 60 8.56 0.45 -9.17
N GLN A 61 7.71 -0.01 -10.08
CA GLN A 61 8.10 -0.40 -11.44
C GLN A 61 8.59 0.80 -12.26
N ARG A 62 7.93 1.96 -12.18
CA ARG A 62 8.37 3.19 -12.85
C ARG A 62 9.75 3.65 -12.36
N LEU A 63 9.92 3.74 -11.04
CA LEU A 63 11.21 4.10 -10.44
C LEU A 63 12.33 3.16 -10.90
N ARG A 64 12.05 1.85 -10.96
CA ARG A 64 13.02 0.87 -11.48
C ARG A 64 13.34 1.11 -12.94
N ALA A 65 12.37 1.45 -13.78
CA ALA A 65 12.61 1.74 -15.20
C ALA A 65 13.47 2.99 -15.41
N GLU A 66 13.35 4.00 -14.54
CA GLU A 66 14.14 5.25 -14.59
C GLU A 66 15.58 5.08 -14.08
N LEU A 67 15.89 3.98 -13.37
CA LEU A 67 17.22 3.66 -12.86
C LEU A 67 18.08 2.85 -13.85
N HIS A 68 17.56 2.52 -15.02
CA HIS A 68 18.27 1.86 -16.13
C HIS A 68 18.51 2.86 -17.27
#